data_AF-A0A921YUU5-F1
#
_entry.id   AF-A0A921YUU5-F1
#
_cell.length_a   1.000
_cell.length_b   1.000
_cell.length_c   1.000
_cell.angle_alpha   90.00
_cell.angle_beta   90.00
_cell.angle_gamma   90.00
#
_symmetry.space_group_name_H-M   'P 1'
#
loop_
_entity.id
_entity.type
_entity.pdbx_description
1 polymer ?
#
loop_
_entity_poly.entity_id
_entity_poly.type
_entity_poly.pdbx_seq_one_letter_code
_entity_poly.pdbx_strand_id
1 'polypeptide(L)'
;MMRRANVQKNNSEIKEIWDIPALLAKVPKLGAVIDLTNTARYYDPAELVKAGVIHKKILMPGRIIPPENKVQEFFQAVDEFLGKNRDHLLGVHCTHGLNRTGYMVCRFMRDRLGIPAKDAIKKFERARGYQIERENYIADLLGKEPPPPDVGKETEIKAVATRRDYAYVSPLQNDDDYYYTQSHDRYNRNNRSKETRRRGDRRPEKSSDRERSRQRKEAYDYRYDY
;
A
#
# COMPACT_ATOMS: atom_id res chain seq x y z
N MET A 1 -9.58 -22.19 -7.52
CA MET A 1 -10.29 -22.39 -6.24
C MET A 1 -9.71 -23.58 -5.48
N MET A 2 -8.82 -23.35 -4.51
CA MET A 2 -8.60 -24.36 -3.46
C MET A 2 -9.75 -24.20 -2.46
N ARG A 3 -10.66 -25.17 -2.42
CA ARG A 3 -11.78 -25.18 -1.47
C ARG A 3 -11.21 -25.18 -0.03
N ARG A 4 -11.88 -24.45 0.88
CA ARG A 4 -11.61 -24.35 2.33
C ARG A 4 -11.15 -25.65 3.00
N ALA A 5 -11.66 -26.79 2.54
CA ALA A 5 -11.32 -28.12 3.06
C ALA A 5 -9.88 -28.59 2.78
N ASN A 6 -9.13 -28.00 1.84
CA ASN A 6 -7.81 -28.54 1.43
C ASN A 6 -6.62 -27.91 2.15
N VAL A 7 -6.73 -26.69 2.70
CA VAL A 7 -5.60 -26.01 3.38
C VAL A 7 -5.37 -26.58 4.79
N GLN A 8 -6.44 -26.91 5.52
CA GLN A 8 -6.36 -27.50 6.86
C GLN A 8 -6.21 -29.02 6.87
N LYS A 9 -6.54 -29.71 5.76
CA LYS A 9 -6.60 -31.18 5.70
C LYS A 9 -5.29 -31.87 6.11
N ASN A 10 -4.16 -31.17 5.93
CA ASN A 10 -2.82 -31.68 6.21
C ASN A 10 -2.02 -30.81 7.20
N ASN A 11 -2.65 -29.83 7.87
CA ASN A 11 -1.95 -28.96 8.82
C ASN A 11 -2.84 -28.57 10.00
N SER A 12 -2.77 -29.37 11.07
CA SER A 12 -3.52 -29.21 12.32
C SER A 12 -3.15 -27.95 13.11
N GLU A 13 -2.08 -27.24 12.74
CA GLU A 13 -1.67 -25.99 13.39
C GLU A 13 -2.45 -24.76 12.89
N ILE A 14 -3.15 -24.86 11.75
CA ILE A 14 -3.95 -23.77 11.19
C ILE A 14 -5.28 -23.67 11.95
N LYS A 15 -5.26 -22.93 13.05
CA LYS A 15 -6.42 -22.71 13.93
C LYS A 15 -7.45 -21.72 13.35
N GLU A 16 -7.01 -20.79 12.51
CA GLU A 16 -7.87 -19.78 11.89
C GLU A 16 -7.56 -19.63 10.39
N ILE A 17 -8.61 -19.55 9.57
CA ILE A 17 -8.49 -19.29 8.14
C ILE A 17 -8.73 -17.80 7.90
N TRP A 18 -7.74 -17.12 7.31
CA TRP A 18 -7.86 -15.73 6.88
C TRP A 18 -8.12 -15.66 5.36
N ASP A 19 -9.36 -15.93 4.96
CA ASP A 19 -9.83 -15.86 3.56
C ASP A 19 -10.65 -14.59 3.28
N ILE A 20 -11.06 -14.36 2.03
CA ILE A 20 -11.83 -13.17 1.64
C ILE A 20 -13.16 -13.08 2.40
N PRO A 21 -13.97 -14.14 2.53
CA PRO A 21 -15.16 -14.07 3.38
C PRO A 21 -14.87 -13.69 4.83
N ALA A 22 -13.82 -14.25 5.46
CA ALA A 22 -13.42 -13.89 6.83
C ALA A 22 -13.01 -12.41 6.92
N LEU A 23 -12.26 -11.90 5.93
CA LEU A 23 -11.89 -10.49 5.81
C LEU A 23 -13.12 -9.59 5.73
N LEU A 24 -14.07 -9.89 4.83
CA LEU A 24 -15.28 -9.09 4.65
C LEU A 24 -16.19 -9.11 5.89
N ALA A 25 -16.26 -10.25 6.59
CA ALA A 25 -16.99 -10.35 7.85
C ALA A 25 -16.35 -9.52 8.97
N LYS A 26 -15.02 -9.47 9.04
CA LYS A 26 -14.28 -8.70 10.05
C LYS A 26 -14.18 -7.21 9.72
N VAL A 27 -14.23 -6.83 8.44
CA VAL A 27 -14.07 -5.45 7.97
C VAL A 27 -15.26 -5.09 7.07
N PRO A 28 -16.47 -4.90 7.64
CA PRO A 28 -17.70 -4.73 6.85
C PRO A 28 -17.73 -3.43 6.02
N LYS A 29 -16.90 -2.45 6.35
CA LYS A 29 -16.74 -1.19 5.60
C LYS A 29 -15.55 -1.19 4.64
N LEU A 30 -15.02 -2.35 4.27
CA LEU A 30 -13.93 -2.43 3.29
C LEU A 30 -14.45 -2.03 1.91
N GLY A 31 -13.98 -0.91 1.36
CA GLY A 31 -14.39 -0.41 0.03
C GLY A 31 -13.40 -0.70 -1.07
N ALA A 32 -12.12 -0.85 -0.73
CA ALA A 32 -11.08 -1.19 -1.69
C ALA A 32 -9.91 -1.95 -1.05
N VAL A 33 -9.16 -2.68 -1.88
CA VAL A 33 -7.93 -3.38 -1.55
C VAL A 33 -6.85 -3.04 -2.57
N ILE A 34 -5.70 -2.57 -2.07
CA ILE A 34 -4.46 -2.52 -2.84
C ILE A 34 -3.58 -3.70 -2.45
N ASP A 35 -3.33 -4.56 -3.42
CA ASP A 35 -2.49 -5.75 -3.31
C ASP A 35 -1.09 -5.47 -3.83
N LEU A 36 -0.10 -5.48 -2.93
CA LEU A 36 1.31 -5.24 -3.20
C LEU A 36 2.11 -6.53 -3.41
N THR A 37 1.48 -7.70 -3.48
CA THR A 37 2.20 -8.97 -3.66
C THR A 37 2.75 -9.08 -5.08
N ASN A 38 3.93 -9.70 -5.20
CA ASN A 38 4.58 -9.95 -6.49
C ASN A 38 4.08 -11.23 -7.18
N THR A 39 2.88 -11.70 -6.84
CA THR A 39 2.32 -12.97 -7.33
C THR A 39 0.81 -12.95 -7.27
N ALA A 40 0.14 -13.66 -8.18
CA ALA A 40 -1.33 -13.79 -8.19
C ALA A 40 -1.83 -15.08 -7.52
N ARG A 41 -0.97 -15.83 -6.82
CA ARG A 41 -1.28 -17.19 -6.34
C ARG A 41 -2.04 -17.26 -5.01
N TYR A 42 -2.13 -16.17 -4.26
CA TYR A 42 -2.61 -16.22 -2.87
C TYR A 42 -4.13 -16.26 -2.74
N TYR A 43 -4.86 -15.56 -3.60
CA TYR A 43 -6.32 -15.54 -3.61
C TYR A 43 -6.85 -15.10 -4.98
N ASP A 44 -8.15 -15.32 -5.23
CA ASP A 44 -8.83 -14.83 -6.42
C ASP A 44 -9.46 -13.45 -6.15
N PRO A 45 -8.96 -12.36 -6.77
CA PRO A 45 -9.51 -11.02 -6.55
C PRO A 45 -10.95 -10.87 -7.06
N ALA A 46 -11.46 -11.79 -7.90
CA ALA A 46 -12.85 -11.77 -8.35
C ALA A 46 -13.84 -11.88 -7.18
N GLU A 47 -13.45 -12.55 -6.08
CA GLU A 47 -14.29 -12.66 -4.88
C GLU A 47 -14.48 -11.30 -4.18
N LEU A 48 -13.44 -10.45 -4.15
CA LEU A 48 -13.54 -9.07 -3.64
C LEU A 48 -14.44 -8.21 -4.54
N VAL A 49 -14.23 -8.29 -5.86
CA VAL A 49 -15.01 -7.51 -6.83
C VAL A 49 -16.48 -7.90 -6.79
N LYS A 50 -16.79 -9.19 -6.65
CA LYS A 50 -18.18 -9.67 -6.49
C LYS A 50 -18.85 -9.13 -5.23
N ALA A 51 -18.09 -8.85 -4.18
CA ALA A 51 -18.56 -8.23 -2.95
C ALA A 51 -18.62 -6.69 -3.02
N GLY A 52 -18.37 -6.08 -4.18
CA GLY A 52 -18.38 -4.63 -4.36
C GLY A 52 -17.09 -3.94 -3.89
N VAL A 53 -16.05 -4.69 -3.53
CA VAL A 53 -14.75 -4.15 -3.11
C VAL A 53 -13.86 -3.94 -4.33
N ILE A 54 -13.40 -2.70 -4.52
CA ILE A 54 -12.46 -2.38 -5.61
C ILE A 54 -11.12 -3.07 -5.34
N HIS A 55 -10.57 -3.77 -6.32
CA HIS A 55 -9.26 -4.40 -6.18
C HIS A 55 -8.24 -3.81 -7.16
N LYS A 56 -7.10 -3.36 -6.65
CA LYS A 56 -5.97 -2.84 -7.44
C LYS A 56 -4.70 -3.61 -7.10
N LYS A 57 -4.10 -4.27 -8.08
CA LYS A 57 -2.81 -4.95 -7.91
C LYS A 57 -1.65 -4.07 -8.36
N ILE A 58 -0.62 -3.97 -7.53
CA ILE A 58 0.65 -3.29 -7.82
C ILE A 58 1.76 -4.28 -7.52
N LEU A 59 2.31 -4.93 -8.56
CA LEU A 59 3.41 -5.88 -8.40
C LEU A 59 4.63 -5.17 -7.80
N MET A 60 4.94 -5.50 -6.55
CA MET A 60 5.99 -4.85 -5.77
C MET A 60 7.17 -5.80 -5.57
N PRO A 61 8.37 -5.44 -6.06
CA PRO A 61 9.56 -6.25 -5.84
C PRO A 61 9.86 -6.38 -4.34
N GLY A 62 10.37 -7.54 -3.94
CA GLY A 62 10.80 -7.80 -2.56
C GLY A 62 12.13 -7.12 -2.26
N ARG A 63 12.34 -6.75 -0.99
CA ARG A 63 13.62 -6.37 -0.35
C ARG A 63 14.28 -5.08 -0.84
N ILE A 64 14.05 -4.67 -2.08
CA ILE A 64 14.48 -3.38 -2.62
C ILE A 64 13.48 -2.29 -2.27
N ILE A 65 13.97 -1.06 -2.15
CA ILE A 65 13.12 0.11 -1.94
C ILE A 65 12.12 0.19 -3.10
N PRO A 66 10.81 0.31 -2.81
CA PRO A 66 9.80 0.46 -3.85
C PRO A 66 10.16 1.54 -4.87
N PRO A 67 10.23 1.20 -6.16
CA PRO A 67 10.55 2.17 -7.20
C PRO A 67 9.56 3.33 -7.26
N GLU A 68 10.04 4.53 -7.61
CA GLU A 68 9.21 5.74 -7.55
C GLU A 68 7.96 5.66 -8.46
N ASN A 69 8.03 4.99 -9.62
CA ASN A 69 6.85 4.77 -10.45
C ASN A 69 5.76 3.94 -9.75
N LYS A 70 6.15 2.97 -8.91
CA LYS A 70 5.23 2.17 -8.08
C LYS A 70 4.67 2.97 -6.92
N VAL A 71 5.48 3.86 -6.34
CA VAL A 71 5.03 4.83 -5.33
C VAL A 71 3.95 5.74 -5.90
N GLN A 72 4.17 6.31 -7.08
CA GLN A 72 3.18 7.16 -7.74
C GLN A 72 1.92 6.39 -8.15
N GLU A 73 2.05 5.15 -8.63
CA GLU A 73 0.91 4.28 -8.92
C GLU A 73 0.05 4.02 -7.66
N PHE A 74 0.69 3.78 -6.51
CA PHE A 74 0.01 3.63 -5.23
C PHE A 74 -0.69 4.92 -4.79
N PHE A 75 0.01 6.06 -4.87
CA PHE A 75 -0.59 7.36 -4.50
C PHE A 75 -1.82 7.65 -5.33
N GLN A 76 -1.75 7.43 -6.65
CA GLN A 76 -2.90 7.60 -7.53
C GLN A 76 -4.07 6.69 -7.11
N ALA A 77 -3.81 5.41 -6.84
CA ALA A 77 -4.86 4.48 -6.41
C ALA A 77 -5.53 4.90 -5.08
N VAL A 78 -4.73 5.38 -4.12
CA VAL A 78 -5.25 5.90 -2.85
C VAL A 78 -6.07 7.16 -3.08
N ASP A 79 -5.57 8.13 -3.85
CA ASP A 79 -6.23 9.39 -4.16
C ASP A 79 -7.58 9.15 -4.89
N GLU A 80 -7.59 8.24 -5.87
CA GLU A 80 -8.80 7.87 -6.61
C GLU A 80 -9.86 7.24 -5.71
N PHE A 81 -9.45 6.39 -4.77
CA PHE A 81 -10.38 5.78 -3.82
C PHE A 81 -10.94 6.81 -2.84
N LEU A 82 -10.07 7.59 -2.19
CA LEU A 82 -10.48 8.61 -1.23
C LEU A 82 -11.30 9.73 -1.88
N GLY A 83 -11.12 9.99 -3.18
CA GLY A 83 -11.97 10.90 -3.94
C GLY A 83 -13.39 10.38 -4.20
N LYS A 84 -13.58 9.05 -4.24
CA LYS A 84 -14.88 8.42 -4.53
C LYS A 84 -15.68 8.08 -3.27
N ASN A 85 -15.01 7.60 -2.22
CA ASN A 85 -15.70 7.06 -1.05
C ASN A 85 -14.86 7.25 0.22
N ARG A 86 -15.27 8.21 1.06
CA ARG A 86 -14.55 8.59 2.29
C ARG A 86 -15.06 7.88 3.54
N ASP A 87 -16.19 7.18 3.44
CA ASP A 87 -16.82 6.47 4.56
C ASP A 87 -16.38 5.01 4.67
N HIS A 88 -15.62 4.52 3.68
CA HIS A 88 -15.12 3.15 3.60
C HIS A 88 -13.61 3.07 3.79
N LEU A 89 -13.16 1.89 4.21
CA LEU A 89 -11.75 1.56 4.42
C LEU A 89 -11.06 1.15 3.12
N LEU A 90 -9.82 1.60 2.96
CA LEU A 90 -8.88 1.11 1.98
C LEU A 90 -7.92 0.11 2.65
N GLY A 91 -8.06 -1.16 2.32
CA GLY A 91 -7.10 -2.19 2.73
C GLY A 91 -5.83 -2.13 1.89
N VAL A 92 -4.67 -2.27 2.52
CA VAL A 92 -3.38 -2.41 1.83
C VAL A 92 -2.68 -3.63 2.39
N HIS A 93 -2.26 -4.56 1.54
CA HIS A 93 -1.51 -5.73 1.98
C HIS A 93 -0.35 -6.06 1.06
N CYS A 94 0.65 -6.75 1.61
CA CYS A 94 1.65 -7.50 0.85
C CYS A 94 1.57 -8.96 1.31
N THR A 95 2.68 -9.70 1.39
CA THR A 95 2.65 -11.06 1.95
C THR A 95 2.36 -11.03 3.46
N HIS A 96 3.13 -10.25 4.23
CA HIS A 96 3.01 -10.16 5.70
C HIS A 96 2.30 -8.90 6.20
N GLY A 97 2.01 -7.97 5.27
CA GLY A 97 1.39 -6.68 5.61
C GLY A 97 2.28 -5.79 6.50
N LEU A 98 3.60 -5.94 6.43
CA LEU A 98 4.55 -5.25 7.31
C LEU A 98 5.48 -4.31 6.54
N ASN A 99 6.54 -4.82 5.91
CA ASN A 99 7.57 -3.99 5.28
C ASN A 99 7.10 -3.18 4.06
N ARG A 100 6.68 -3.85 2.97
CA ARG A 100 6.20 -3.15 1.75
C ARG A 100 4.94 -2.32 2.05
N THR A 101 4.03 -2.85 2.85
CA THR A 101 2.81 -2.14 3.24
C THR A 101 3.14 -0.89 4.05
N GLY A 102 3.95 -1.04 5.10
CA GLY A 102 4.38 0.06 5.96
C GLY A 102 5.12 1.13 5.18
N TYR A 103 6.04 0.74 4.29
CA TYR A 103 6.74 1.69 3.44
C TYR A 103 5.77 2.53 2.59
N MET A 104 4.86 1.89 1.84
CA MET A 104 3.95 2.60 0.94
C MET A 104 2.97 3.50 1.70
N VAL A 105 2.43 3.02 2.82
CA VAL A 105 1.53 3.79 3.69
C VAL A 105 2.27 4.98 4.34
N CYS A 106 3.50 4.78 4.82
CA CYS A 106 4.32 5.85 5.38
C CYS A 106 4.75 6.88 4.32
N ARG A 107 5.14 6.44 3.12
CA ARG A 107 5.42 7.32 1.98
C ARG A 107 4.21 8.18 1.64
N PHE A 108 3.01 7.61 1.64
CA PHE A 108 1.78 8.39 1.39
C PHE A 108 1.53 9.43 2.49
N MET A 109 1.59 9.02 3.76
CA MET A 109 1.46 9.96 4.89
C MET A 109 2.47 11.10 4.82
N ARG A 110 3.73 10.80 4.49
CA ARG A 110 4.81 11.78 4.38
C ARG A 110 4.62 12.71 3.18
N ASP A 111 4.50 12.14 1.99
CA ASP A 111 4.59 12.89 0.73
C ASP A 111 3.25 13.53 0.34
N ARG A 112 2.11 12.92 0.71
CA ARG A 112 0.76 13.42 0.38
C ARG A 112 0.08 14.14 1.53
N LEU A 113 0.29 13.71 2.77
CA LEU A 113 -0.37 14.32 3.94
C LEU A 113 0.55 15.26 4.74
N GLY A 114 1.84 15.34 4.40
CA GLY A 114 2.80 16.20 5.10
C GLY A 114 3.16 15.74 6.52
N ILE A 115 2.82 14.49 6.88
CA ILE A 115 3.13 13.94 8.21
C ILE A 115 4.63 13.64 8.27
N PRO A 116 5.37 14.10 9.30
CA PRO A 116 6.79 13.79 9.42
C PRO A 116 7.05 12.28 9.36
N ALA A 117 8.10 11.86 8.65
CA ALA A 117 8.39 10.45 8.40
C ALA A 117 8.47 9.60 9.68
N LYS A 118 9.09 10.14 10.74
CA LYS A 118 9.16 9.49 12.05
C LYS A 118 7.78 9.21 12.64
N ASP A 119 6.85 10.14 12.48
CA ASP A 119 5.50 10.02 13.02
C ASP A 119 4.63 9.12 12.14
N ALA A 120 4.82 9.16 10.82
CA ALA A 120 4.21 8.23 9.88
C ALA A 120 4.56 6.77 10.23
N ILE A 121 5.85 6.48 10.47
CA ILE A 121 6.32 5.15 10.90
C ILE A 121 5.65 4.76 12.21
N LYS A 122 5.72 5.60 13.26
CA LYS A 122 5.10 5.30 14.57
C LYS A 122 3.59 5.05 14.47
N LYS A 123 2.87 5.86 13.69
CA LYS A 123 1.42 5.69 13.48
C LYS A 123 1.12 4.35 12.80
N PHE A 124 1.88 3.99 11.76
CA PHE A 124 1.74 2.69 11.10
C PHE A 124 2.03 1.53 12.05
N GLU A 125 3.17 1.53 12.73
CA GLU A 125 3.61 0.43 13.60
C GLU A 125 2.64 0.22 14.77
N ARG A 126 2.16 1.31 15.37
CA ARG A 126 1.12 1.25 16.41
C ARG A 126 -0.18 0.65 15.90
N ALA A 127 -0.65 1.07 14.72
CA ALA A 127 -1.89 0.55 14.15
C ALA A 127 -1.75 -0.91 13.69
N ARG A 128 -0.58 -1.30 13.17
CA ARG A 128 -0.28 -2.64 12.69
C ARG A 128 0.03 -3.63 13.82
N GLY A 129 0.55 -3.14 14.95
CA GLY A 129 1.01 -3.91 16.10
C GLY A 129 2.44 -4.44 15.97
N TYR A 130 3.17 -4.10 14.91
CA TYR A 130 4.51 -4.60 14.60
C TYR A 130 5.36 -3.51 13.95
N GLN A 131 6.68 -3.57 14.18
CA GLN A 131 7.62 -2.60 13.62
C GLN A 131 7.92 -2.89 12.15
N ILE A 132 8.22 -1.85 11.37
CA ILE A 132 8.88 -2.04 10.07
C ILE A 132 10.30 -2.54 10.38
N GLU A 133 10.76 -3.56 9.67
CA GLU A 133 12.03 -4.22 9.99
C GLU A 133 13.13 -3.89 8.99
N ARG A 134 12.76 -3.59 7.74
CA ARG A 134 13.71 -3.35 6.66
C ARG A 134 14.39 -2.01 6.87
N GLU A 135 15.65 -2.04 7.31
CA GLU A 135 16.43 -0.83 7.61
C GLU A 135 16.59 0.08 6.40
N ASN A 136 16.77 -0.49 5.21
CA ASN A 136 16.84 0.28 3.96
C ASN A 136 15.53 1.05 3.68
N TYR A 137 14.38 0.49 4.05
CA TYR A 137 13.09 1.17 3.90
C TYR A 137 12.96 2.31 4.91
N ILE A 138 13.36 2.07 6.17
CA ILE A 138 13.31 3.08 7.23
C ILE A 138 14.26 4.23 6.92
N ALA A 139 15.49 3.94 6.50
CA ALA A 139 16.48 4.95 6.13
C ALA A 139 15.94 5.86 5.01
N ASP A 140 15.41 5.27 3.93
CA ASP A 140 14.80 6.01 2.83
C ASP A 140 13.60 6.87 3.27
N LEU A 141 12.71 6.31 4.10
CA LEU A 141 11.60 7.06 4.68
C LEU A 141 12.06 8.28 5.47
N LEU A 142 13.15 8.13 6.23
CA LEU A 142 13.75 9.18 7.06
C LEU A 142 14.67 10.14 6.28
N GLY A 143 14.84 9.95 4.97
CA GLY A 143 15.73 10.77 4.13
C GLY A 143 17.22 10.56 4.42
N LYS A 144 17.57 9.37 4.92
CA LYS A 144 18.96 8.95 5.17
C LYS A 144 19.45 8.08 4.01
N GLU A 145 20.76 7.94 3.88
CA GLU A 145 21.36 6.99 2.95
C GLU A 145 20.93 5.55 3.31
N PRO A 146 20.24 4.83 2.41
CA PRO A 146 19.79 3.48 2.71
C PRO A 146 20.95 2.48 2.66
N PRO A 147 21.07 1.58 3.67
CA PRO A 147 21.96 0.44 3.54
C PRO A 147 21.54 -0.46 2.35
N PRO A 148 22.45 -1.31 1.86
CA PRO A 148 22.12 -2.33 0.87
C PRO A 148 20.93 -3.20 1.32
N PRO A 149 20.12 -3.72 0.40
CA PRO A 149 19.04 -4.64 0.73
C PRO A 149 19.56 -5.85 1.52
N ASP A 150 18.86 -6.21 2.58
CA ASP A 150 19.16 -7.45 3.30
C ASP A 150 18.95 -8.68 2.39
N VAL A 151 19.98 -9.52 2.38
CA VAL A 151 20.11 -10.74 1.56
C VAL A 151 19.70 -12.01 2.33
N GLY A 152 19.44 -11.92 3.64
CA GLY A 152 19.07 -13.04 4.50
C GLY A 152 17.66 -13.56 4.28
N LYS A 153 17.41 -14.86 4.41
CA LYS A 153 16.10 -15.46 4.12
C LYS A 153 15.00 -15.12 5.14
N GLU A 154 15.38 -14.64 6.32
CA GLU A 154 14.47 -14.45 7.45
C GLU A 154 14.16 -12.96 7.70
N THR A 155 13.14 -12.70 8.52
CA THR A 155 12.60 -11.37 8.81
C THR A 155 12.15 -11.44 10.27
N GLU A 156 12.90 -10.76 11.15
CA GLU A 156 12.68 -10.79 12.60
C GLU A 156 11.50 -9.91 13.02
N ILE A 157 10.35 -10.53 13.27
CA ILE A 157 9.12 -9.81 13.61
C ILE A 157 9.17 -9.24 15.04
N LYS A 158 9.26 -7.90 15.12
CA LYS A 158 9.25 -7.14 16.38
C LYS A 158 7.85 -6.62 16.69
N ALA A 159 7.23 -7.19 17.72
CA ALA A 159 5.92 -6.74 18.20
C ALA A 159 6.02 -5.37 18.88
N VAL A 160 5.04 -4.51 18.65
CA VAL A 160 4.86 -3.26 19.40
C VAL A 160 3.96 -3.55 20.60
N ALA A 161 4.37 -3.14 21.78
CA ALA A 161 3.52 -3.25 22.97
C ALA A 161 2.28 -2.33 22.82
N THR A 162 1.15 -2.88 22.41
CA THR A 162 -0.11 -2.13 22.27
C THR A 162 -1.12 -2.55 23.34
N ARG A 163 -1.71 -1.58 24.07
CA ARG A 163 -3.00 -1.79 24.74
C ARG A 163 -4.06 -2.00 23.64
N ARG A 164 -4.66 -3.18 23.61
CA ARG A 164 -5.53 -3.68 22.53
C ARG A 164 -6.97 -3.16 22.65
N ASP A 165 -7.20 -1.86 22.57
CA ASP A 165 -8.56 -1.31 22.47
C ASP A 165 -8.59 -0.17 21.45
N TYR A 166 -8.72 -0.51 20.17
CA TYR A 166 -8.99 0.48 19.11
C TYR A 166 -10.27 0.10 18.37
N ALA A 167 -11.37 0.73 18.78
CA ALA A 167 -12.50 0.91 17.87
C ALA A 167 -12.05 1.82 16.73
N TYR A 168 -12.35 1.45 15.48
CA TYR A 168 -12.11 2.32 14.33
C TYR A 168 -12.92 3.61 14.51
N VAL A 169 -12.22 4.74 14.64
CA VAL A 169 -12.80 6.08 14.56
C VAL A 169 -12.33 6.69 13.26
N SER A 170 -13.26 7.13 12.42
CA SER A 170 -12.92 7.78 11.16
C SER A 170 -12.06 9.01 11.46
N PRO A 171 -10.93 9.24 10.76
CA PRO A 171 -10.16 10.48 10.85
C PRO A 171 -10.97 11.74 10.46
N LEU A 172 -12.20 11.58 9.96
CA LEU A 172 -13.14 12.66 9.66
C LEU A 172 -14.12 12.94 10.80
N GLN A 173 -14.09 12.17 11.89
CA GLN A 173 -14.99 12.32 13.04
C GLN A 173 -14.33 12.98 14.26
N ASN A 174 -13.00 13.07 14.30
CA ASN A 174 -12.27 13.75 15.38
C ASN A 174 -11.54 14.97 14.81
N ASP A 175 -12.07 16.16 15.09
CA ASP A 175 -11.45 17.47 14.77
C ASP A 175 -10.24 17.81 15.67
N ASP A 176 -9.78 16.88 16.52
CA ASP A 176 -8.74 17.16 17.54
C ASP A 176 -7.29 16.94 17.09
N ASP A 177 -7.03 16.42 15.87
CA ASP A 177 -5.66 16.33 15.33
C ASP A 177 -5.34 17.65 14.58
N TYR A 178 -4.93 18.68 15.32
CA TYR A 178 -4.65 20.06 14.85
C TYR A 178 -3.68 20.17 13.65
N TYR A 179 -2.94 19.10 13.32
CA TYR A 179 -2.08 19.01 12.13
C TYR A 179 -2.81 18.57 10.84
N TYR A 180 -4.00 17.98 10.94
CA TYR A 180 -4.73 17.41 9.81
C TYR A 180 -5.46 18.48 9.00
N THR A 181 -6.06 19.48 9.65
CA THR A 181 -6.84 20.56 9.02
C THR A 181 -6.00 21.43 8.08
N GLN A 182 -4.80 21.83 8.50
CA GLN A 182 -3.92 22.70 7.70
C GLN A 182 -3.33 22.00 6.46
N SER A 183 -3.18 20.68 6.52
CA SER A 183 -2.66 19.83 5.42
C SER A 183 -3.76 19.50 4.40
N HIS A 184 -5.00 19.38 4.87
CA HIS A 184 -6.18 19.12 4.03
C HIS A 184 -6.48 20.27 3.06
N ASP A 185 -6.36 21.52 3.54
CA ASP A 185 -6.53 22.71 2.70
C ASP A 185 -5.51 22.78 1.56
N ARG A 186 -4.27 22.33 1.79
CA ARG A 186 -3.23 22.29 0.75
C ARG A 186 -3.46 21.19 -0.27
N TYR A 187 -3.81 19.98 0.16
CA TYR A 187 -4.10 18.86 -0.75
C TYR A 187 -5.30 19.18 -1.65
N ASN A 188 -6.39 19.70 -1.09
CA ASN A 188 -7.60 20.03 -1.83
C ASN A 188 -7.38 21.22 -2.80
N ARG A 189 -6.59 22.24 -2.40
CA ARG A 189 -6.19 23.36 -3.26
C ARG A 189 -5.31 22.93 -4.45
N ASN A 190 -4.40 21.97 -4.24
CA ASN A 190 -3.52 21.46 -5.28
C ASN A 190 -4.24 20.55 -6.30
N ASN A 191 -5.27 19.82 -5.89
CA ASN A 191 -6.08 19.04 -6.83
C ASN A 191 -7.03 19.94 -7.65
N ARG A 192 -7.69 20.92 -7.02
CA ARG A 192 -8.58 21.86 -7.71
C ARG A 192 -7.87 22.71 -8.77
N SER A 193 -6.59 23.03 -8.56
CA SER A 193 -5.78 23.80 -9.51
C SER A 193 -5.22 22.98 -10.69
N LYS A 194 -5.19 21.64 -10.59
CA LYS A 194 -4.82 20.76 -11.72
C LYS A 194 -5.97 20.54 -12.70
N GLU A 195 -7.21 20.57 -12.22
CA GLU A 195 -8.41 20.35 -13.04
C GLU A 195 -8.72 21.57 -13.93
N THR A 196 -8.45 22.78 -13.46
CA THR A 196 -8.66 24.04 -14.21
C THR A 196 -7.62 24.28 -15.32
N ARG A 197 -6.48 23.57 -15.31
CA ARG A 197 -5.41 23.71 -16.33
C ARG A 197 -5.54 22.76 -17.52
N ARG A 198 -6.58 21.91 -17.57
CA ARG A 198 -6.80 20.93 -18.67
C ARG A 198 -7.84 21.35 -19.73
N ARG A 199 -8.28 22.62 -19.72
CA ARG A 199 -9.11 23.19 -20.80
C ARG A 199 -8.39 24.38 -21.42
N GLY A 200 -7.60 24.13 -22.46
CA GLY A 200 -6.97 25.19 -23.24
C GLY A 200 -5.95 24.68 -24.25
N ASP A 201 -6.40 24.61 -25.51
CA ASP A 201 -5.64 24.77 -26.76
C ASP A 201 -4.70 23.66 -27.33
N ARG A 202 -5.14 23.21 -28.54
CA ARG A 202 -4.46 23.08 -29.85
C ARG A 202 -3.38 22.00 -30.12
N ARG A 203 -3.67 21.24 -31.19
CA ARG A 203 -2.74 20.46 -32.06
C ARG A 203 -1.68 21.38 -32.71
N PRO A 204 -0.49 20.86 -33.05
CA PRO A 204 -0.24 20.46 -34.45
C PRO A 204 0.59 19.15 -34.62
N GLU A 205 0.91 18.84 -35.88
CA GLU A 205 1.21 17.56 -36.51
C GLU A 205 2.63 16.95 -36.36
N LYS A 206 2.68 15.68 -36.78
CA LYS A 206 3.76 14.73 -37.11
C LYS A 206 5.19 15.26 -37.31
N SER A 207 6.14 14.51 -36.73
CA SER A 207 7.40 14.15 -37.38
C SER A 207 7.87 12.78 -36.84
N SER A 208 8.32 11.93 -37.76
CA SER A 208 8.82 10.58 -37.56
C SER A 208 10.30 10.60 -37.22
N ASP A 209 10.72 9.93 -36.15
CA ASP A 209 12.02 9.27 -36.11
C ASP A 209 11.99 8.08 -35.14
N ARG A 210 12.28 6.91 -35.72
CA ARG A 210 12.37 5.62 -35.04
C ARG A 210 13.81 5.43 -34.56
N GLU A 211 14.07 5.66 -33.29
CA GLU A 211 15.28 5.12 -32.65
C GLU A 211 14.93 4.02 -31.65
N ARG A 212 15.43 2.83 -31.98
CA ARG A 212 15.09 1.55 -31.39
C ARG A 212 16.04 1.28 -30.22
N SER A 213 15.73 1.80 -29.03
CA SER A 213 16.48 1.44 -27.83
C SER A 213 16.14 0.01 -27.40
N ARG A 214 17.11 -0.90 -27.64
CA ARG A 214 17.09 -2.28 -27.14
C ARG A 214 17.38 -2.26 -25.64
N GLN A 215 16.34 -2.22 -24.81
CA GLN A 215 16.49 -2.58 -23.39
C GLN A 215 16.71 -4.09 -23.29
N ARG A 216 17.91 -4.48 -22.84
CA ARG A 216 18.23 -5.82 -22.34
C ARG A 216 17.20 -6.17 -21.26
N LYS A 217 16.39 -7.19 -21.52
CA LYS A 217 15.60 -7.89 -20.49
C LYS A 217 16.59 -8.73 -19.68
N GLU A 218 17.14 -8.16 -18.61
CA GLU A 218 17.70 -8.99 -17.56
C GLU A 218 16.54 -9.73 -16.88
N ALA A 219 16.60 -11.06 -16.90
CA ALA A 219 15.58 -11.92 -16.33
C ALA A 219 15.60 -11.75 -14.80
N TYR A 220 14.51 -11.19 -14.27
CA TYR A 220 14.30 -11.01 -12.84
C TYR A 220 14.17 -12.38 -12.15
N ASP A 221 15.07 -12.69 -11.22
CA ASP A 221 15.11 -13.95 -10.48
C ASP A 221 14.13 -13.92 -9.30
N TYR A 222 13.10 -14.77 -9.37
CA TYR A 222 12.01 -14.90 -8.38
C TYR A 222 12.46 -15.49 -7.02
N ARG A 223 13.73 -15.82 -6.83
CA ARG A 223 14.27 -16.38 -5.57
C ARG A 223 14.21 -15.44 -4.36
N TYR A 224 13.81 -14.18 -4.55
CA TYR A 224 13.76 -13.16 -3.51
C TYR A 224 12.33 -12.77 -3.07
N ASP A 225 11.31 -13.52 -3.49
CA ASP A 225 9.90 -13.32 -3.08
C ASP A 225 9.58 -13.84 -1.66
N TYR A 226 10.58 -14.34 -0.94
CA TYR A 226 10.51 -14.73 0.48
C TYR A 226 11.10 -13.63 1.36
#